data_AF-A0A1F7RTK6-F1
#
_entry.id   AF-A0A1F7RTK6-F1
#
_cell.length_a   1.000
_cell.length_b   1.000
_cell.length_c   1.000
_cell.angle_alpha   90.00
_cell.angle_beta   90.00
_cell.angle_gamma   90.00
#
_symmetry.space_group_name_H-M   'P 1'
#
loop_
_entity.id
_entity.type
_entity.pdbx_description
1 polymer ?
#
loop_
_entity_poly.entity_id
_entity_poly.type
_entity_poly.pdbx_seq_one_letter_code
_entity_poly.pdbx_strand_id
1 'polypeptide(L)'
;MIIDCVIAKGNPSDAERFPELLDRCSDVLWRVPKQVSTDGGFASENNAHYAKGKKVKDVFFSKRRGKALSELIKSDYIEKNLRRFRAGIEGCISAAKRKLGLDRCNWRSFESFCSYVWMSIIGFNLKILANHLIS
;
A
#
# COMPACT_ATOMS: atom_id res chain seq x y z
N MET A 1 0.42 6.73 7.99
CA MET A 1 1.05 7.75 7.13
C MET A 1 1.16 7.17 5.73
N ILE A 2 1.06 8.00 4.69
CA ILE A 2 1.14 7.57 3.28
C ILE A 2 2.45 8.12 2.72
N ILE A 3 3.40 7.26 2.40
CA ILE A 3 4.77 7.69 2.00
C ILE A 3 5.01 7.68 0.49
N ASP A 4 4.17 6.96 -0.25
CA ASP A 4 4.19 6.94 -1.72
C ASP A 4 2.76 6.85 -2.24
N CYS A 5 2.52 7.42 -3.43
CA CYS A 5 1.24 7.35 -4.12
C CYS A 5 1.44 7.45 -5.63
N VAL A 6 1.03 6.40 -6.34
CA VAL A 6 1.02 6.39 -7.81
C VAL A 6 -0.40 6.62 -8.31
N ILE A 7 -0.54 7.60 -9.19
CA ILE A 7 -1.80 7.94 -9.84
C ILE A 7 -1.74 7.37 -11.26
N ALA A 8 -2.41 6.23 -11.46
CA ALA A 8 -2.45 5.59 -12.75
C ALA A 8 -3.38 6.33 -13.72
N LYS A 9 -3.03 6.32 -15.01
CA LYS A 9 -3.97 6.64 -16.09
C LYS A 9 -4.75 5.36 -16.44
N GLY A 10 -6.08 5.48 -16.52
CA GLY A 10 -6.95 4.31 -16.74
C GLY A 10 -7.11 3.44 -15.49
N ASN A 11 -7.49 2.17 -15.70
CA ASN A 11 -7.71 1.20 -14.62
C ASN A 11 -6.85 -0.06 -14.85
N PRO A 12 -5.53 0.03 -14.64
CA PRO A 12 -4.64 -1.12 -14.78
C PRO A 12 -4.95 -2.19 -13.72
N SER A 13 -4.66 -3.46 -14.04
CA SER A 13 -4.87 -4.57 -13.11
C SER A 13 -3.93 -4.49 -11.91
N ASP A 14 -4.48 -4.59 -10.69
CA ASP A 14 -3.68 -4.58 -9.45
C ASP A 14 -2.58 -5.65 -9.46
N ALA A 15 -2.88 -6.84 -9.99
CA ALA A 15 -1.94 -7.94 -10.07
C ALA A 15 -0.70 -7.61 -10.90
N GLU A 16 -0.84 -6.83 -11.97
CA GLU A 16 0.27 -6.45 -12.86
C GLU A 16 1.15 -5.36 -12.24
N ARG A 17 0.61 -4.59 -11.29
CA ARG A 17 1.31 -3.47 -10.65
C ARG A 17 2.14 -3.83 -9.44
N PHE A 18 1.96 -5.03 -8.89
CA PHE A 18 2.67 -5.42 -7.67
C PHE A 18 4.20 -5.30 -7.78
N PRO A 19 4.87 -5.74 -8.87
CA PRO A 19 6.32 -5.60 -8.99
C PRO A 19 6.80 -4.15 -8.97
N GLU A 20 6.14 -3.29 -9.76
CA GLU A 20 6.41 -1.86 -9.83
C GLU A 20 6.24 -1.19 -8.46
N LEU A 21 5.14 -1.48 -7.76
CA LEU A 21 4.84 -0.91 -6.46
C LEU A 21 5.82 -1.39 -5.38
N LEU A 22 6.28 -2.65 -5.44
CA LEU A 22 7.27 -3.17 -4.49
C LEU A 22 8.64 -2.54 -4.71
N ASP A 23 9.04 -2.34 -5.96
CA ASP A 23 10.31 -1.68 -6.30
C ASP A 23 10.28 -0.21 -5.86
N ARG A 24 9.22 0.53 -6.19
CA ARG A 24 9.03 1.90 -5.69
C ARG A 24 9.05 1.99 -4.18
N CYS A 25 8.38 1.07 -3.48
CA CYS A 25 8.45 1.01 -2.02
C CYS A 25 9.90 0.84 -1.54
N SER A 26 10.68 0.01 -2.24
CA SER A 26 12.08 -0.24 -1.90
C SER A 26 12.95 1.00 -2.12
N ASP A 27 12.70 1.75 -3.19
CA ASP A 27 13.39 2.99 -3.50
C ASP A 27 13.07 4.08 -2.48
N VAL A 28 11.77 4.28 -2.17
CA VAL A 28 11.31 5.27 -1.18
C VAL A 28 11.83 4.95 0.22
N LEU A 29 11.91 3.66 0.58
CA LEU A 29 12.42 3.21 1.88
C LEU A 29 13.94 3.05 1.92
N TRP A 30 14.63 3.21 0.78
CA TRP A 30 16.06 2.92 0.61
C TRP A 30 16.45 1.49 1.04
N ARG A 31 15.50 0.57 1.04
CA ARG A 31 15.67 -0.85 1.40
C ARG A 31 14.46 -1.65 0.97
N VAL A 32 14.69 -2.93 0.65
CA VAL A 32 13.58 -3.88 0.46
C VAL A 32 12.81 -4.05 1.77
N PRO A 33 11.46 -3.95 1.77
CA PRO A 33 10.67 -4.21 2.96
C PRO A 33 10.84 -5.65 3.44
N LYS A 34 11.03 -5.84 4.75
CA LYS A 34 11.13 -7.18 5.35
C LYS A 34 9.82 -7.95 5.21
N GLN A 35 8.69 -7.25 5.27
CA GLN A 35 7.36 -7.83 5.22
C GLN A 35 6.45 -6.94 4.37
N VAL A 36 5.55 -7.56 3.63
CA VAL A 36 4.61 -6.88 2.73
C VAL A 36 3.20 -7.39 3.01
N SER A 37 2.24 -6.48 3.03
CA SER A 37 0.82 -6.80 3.20
C SER A 37 0.01 -6.06 2.16
N THR A 38 -0.80 -6.81 1.40
CA THR A 38 -1.59 -6.28 0.28
C THR A 38 -3.00 -6.86 0.25
N ASP A 39 -3.85 -6.26 -0.57
CA ASP A 39 -5.18 -6.78 -0.83
C ASP A 39 -5.19 -7.97 -1.80
N GLY A 40 -6.31 -8.69 -1.81
CA GLY A 40 -6.50 -9.88 -2.61
C GLY A 40 -6.40 -9.67 -4.12
N GLY A 41 -6.55 -8.44 -4.62
CA GLY A 41 -6.33 -8.10 -6.03
C GLY A 41 -4.88 -8.29 -6.48
N PHE A 42 -3.92 -8.22 -5.55
CA PHE A 42 -2.50 -8.42 -5.82
C PHE A 42 -2.06 -9.90 -5.75
N ALA A 43 -2.97 -10.80 -5.34
CA ALA A 43 -2.63 -12.20 -5.10
C ALA A 43 -2.42 -12.96 -6.42
N SER A 44 -1.17 -13.31 -6.72
CA SER A 44 -0.80 -14.20 -7.82
C SER A 44 0.50 -14.95 -7.49
N GLU A 45 0.71 -16.11 -8.11
CA GLU A 45 1.95 -16.88 -7.95
C GLU A 45 3.16 -16.06 -8.43
N ASN A 46 3.01 -15.34 -9.55
CA ASN A 46 4.05 -14.45 -10.07
C ASN A 46 4.45 -13.37 -9.05
N ASN A 47 3.48 -12.75 -8.37
CA ASN A 47 3.75 -11.71 -7.37
C ASN A 47 4.40 -12.27 -6.10
N ALA A 48 4.00 -13.48 -5.70
CA ALA A 48 4.65 -14.21 -4.63
C ALA A 48 6.13 -14.50 -4.96
N HIS A 49 6.40 -15.06 -6.14
CA HIS A 49 7.77 -15.34 -6.60
C HIS A 49 8.59 -14.06 -6.73
N TYR A 50 8.01 -12.98 -7.26
CA TYR A 50 8.67 -11.69 -7.38
C TYR A 50 9.12 -11.14 -6.02
N ALA A 51 8.21 -11.10 -5.04
CA ALA A 51 8.53 -10.62 -3.69
C ALA A 51 9.61 -11.48 -3.02
N LYS A 52 9.53 -12.80 -3.16
CA LYS A 52 10.54 -13.72 -2.62
C LYS A 52 11.89 -13.55 -3.31
N GLY A 53 11.90 -13.34 -4.63
CA GLY A 53 13.11 -13.03 -5.41
C GLY A 53 13.79 -11.73 -4.96
N LYS A 54 13.01 -10.73 -4.53
CA LYS A 54 13.51 -9.49 -3.91
C LYS A 54 13.95 -9.67 -2.45
N LYS A 55 13.85 -10.87 -1.88
CA LYS A 55 14.19 -11.22 -0.49
C LYS A 55 13.24 -10.64 0.57
N VAL A 56 11.97 -10.41 0.22
CA VAL A 56 10.92 -10.12 1.21
C VAL A 56 10.66 -11.39 2.04
N LYS A 57 10.71 -11.28 3.37
CA LYS A 57 10.61 -12.44 4.26
C LYS A 57 9.18 -12.97 4.35
N ASP A 58 8.22 -12.10 4.64
CA ASP A 58 6.81 -12.46 4.80
C ASP A 58 5.93 -11.66 3.84
N VAL A 59 5.10 -12.34 3.07
CA VAL A 59 4.19 -11.72 2.09
C VAL A 59 2.76 -12.12 2.41
N PHE A 60 1.93 -11.14 2.74
CA PHE A 60 0.52 -11.34 3.04
C PHE A 60 -0.37 -10.78 1.93
N PHE A 61 -1.28 -11.64 1.45
CA PHE A 61 -2.38 -11.29 0.56
C PHE A 61 -3.71 -11.54 1.29
N SER A 62 -4.64 -10.57 1.26
CA SER A 62 -5.92 -10.70 1.99
C SER A 62 -6.85 -11.80 1.45
N LYS A 63 -6.67 -12.20 0.18
CA LYS A 63 -7.27 -13.39 -0.41
C LYS A 63 -6.15 -14.30 -0.94
N ARG A 64 -6.13 -15.56 -0.51
CA ARG A 64 -5.24 -16.59 -1.06
C ARG A 64 -5.99 -17.40 -2.12
N ARG A 65 -5.41 -17.54 -3.31
CA ARG A 65 -5.81 -18.50 -4.34
C ARG A 65 -4.60 -19.33 -4.75
N GLY A 66 -4.68 -20.65 -4.59
CA GLY A 66 -3.61 -21.57 -5.00
C GLY A 66 -2.64 -21.97 -3.87
N LYS A 67 -1.96 -23.10 -4.07
CA LYS A 67 -1.01 -23.68 -3.11
C LYS A 67 0.28 -22.87 -2.98
N ALA A 68 0.77 -22.22 -4.04
CA ALA A 68 2.00 -21.42 -3.97
C ALA A 68 1.90 -20.24 -2.97
N LEU A 69 0.69 -19.81 -2.61
CA LEU A 69 0.45 -18.73 -1.66
C LEU A 69 0.39 -19.19 -0.19
N SER A 70 0.45 -20.50 0.09
CA SER A 70 0.38 -21.01 1.47
C SER A 70 1.69 -20.88 2.24
N GLU A 71 2.85 -20.83 1.56
CA GLU A 71 4.19 -20.78 2.18
C GLU A 71 4.84 -19.39 2.13
N LEU A 72 4.03 -18.33 2.18
CA LEU A 72 4.55 -16.96 2.07
C LEU A 72 4.92 -16.32 3.40
N ILE A 73 4.47 -16.88 4.51
CA ILE A 73 4.58 -16.31 5.85
C ILE A 73 5.09 -17.37 6.80
N LYS A 74 6.04 -17.00 7.67
CA LYS A 74 6.75 -17.94 8.55
C LYS A 74 5.88 -18.52 9.69
N SER A 75 4.85 -17.82 10.14
CA SER A 75 3.98 -18.30 11.23
C SER A 75 2.61 -17.62 11.27
N ASP A 76 1.65 -18.28 11.91
CA ASP A 76 0.30 -17.75 12.15
C ASP A 76 0.31 -16.42 12.92
N TYR A 77 1.24 -16.26 13.85
CA TYR A 77 1.41 -15.01 14.59
C TYR A 77 1.78 -13.85 13.66
N ILE A 78 2.73 -14.08 12.75
CA ILE A 78 3.13 -13.06 11.76
C ILE A 78 1.97 -12.77 10.80
N GLU A 79 1.26 -13.81 10.35
CA GLU A 79 0.09 -13.63 9.48
C GLU A 79 -0.98 -12.76 10.16
N LYS A 80 -1.29 -13.02 11.44
CA LYS A 80 -2.24 -12.22 12.21
C LYS A 80 -1.80 -10.76 12.34
N ASN A 81 -0.50 -10.53 12.54
CA ASN A 81 0.06 -9.18 12.61
C ASN A 81 -0.02 -8.46 11.26
N LEU A 82 0.30 -9.12 10.14
CA LEU A 82 0.20 -8.52 8.81
C LEU A 82 -1.26 -8.24 8.43
N ARG A 83 -2.19 -9.12 8.81
CA ARG A 83 -3.63 -8.88 8.65
C ARG A 83 -4.10 -7.65 9.41
N ARG A 84 -3.65 -7.46 10.66
CA ARG A 84 -3.94 -6.26 11.46
C ARG A 84 -3.31 -5.01 10.87
N PHE A 85 -2.07 -5.12 10.39
CA PHE A 85 -1.38 -4.03 9.69
C PHE A 85 -2.15 -3.58 8.44
N ARG A 86 -2.67 -4.52 7.63
CA ARG A 86 -3.55 -4.22 6.49
C ARG A 86 -4.80 -3.45 6.91
N ALA A 87 -5.49 -3.88 7.97
CA ALA A 87 -6.65 -3.16 8.49
C ALA A 87 -6.27 -1.73 8.95
N GLY A 88 -5.06 -1.56 9.50
CA GLY A 88 -4.50 -0.24 9.80
C GLY A 88 -4.28 0.63 8.56
N ILE A 89 -3.82 0.05 7.45
CA ILE A 89 -3.72 0.74 6.15
C ILE A 89 -5.10 1.19 5.66
N GLU A 90 -6.12 0.33 5.73
CA GLU A 90 -7.50 0.68 5.37
C GLU A 90 -8.02 1.84 6.24
N GLY A 91 -7.79 1.78 7.55
CA GLY A 91 -8.12 2.86 8.47
C GLY A 91 -7.40 4.18 8.13
N CYS A 92 -6.12 4.10 7.77
CA CYS A 92 -5.31 5.24 7.35
C CYS A 92 -5.86 5.89 6.08
N ILE A 93 -6.17 5.10 5.04
CA ILE A 93 -6.80 5.59 3.79
C ILE A 93 -8.16 6.21 4.09
N SER A 94 -8.97 5.53 4.90
CA SER A 94 -10.31 6.00 5.28
C SER A 94 -10.26 7.35 6.04
N ALA A 95 -9.27 7.52 6.92
CA ALA A 95 -9.03 8.77 7.61
C ALA A 95 -8.57 9.88 6.64
N ALA A 96 -7.68 9.57 5.68
CA ALA A 96 -7.25 10.52 4.66
C ALA A 96 -8.42 11.04 3.82
N LYS A 97 -9.30 10.13 3.39
CA LYS A 97 -10.52 10.49 2.63
C LYS A 97 -11.45 11.40 3.42
N ARG A 98 -11.80 11.02 4.65
CA ARG A 98 -12.82 11.74 5.44
C ARG A 98 -12.33 13.01 6.11
N LYS A 99 -11.10 13.05 6.63
CA LYS A 99 -10.65 14.15 7.50
C LYS A 99 -9.94 15.29 6.77
N LEU A 100 -9.46 15.05 5.54
CA LEU A 100 -8.64 16.00 4.79
C LEU A 100 -9.00 16.09 3.32
N GLY A 101 -10.23 15.66 2.99
CA GLY A 101 -10.83 15.94 1.70
C GLY A 101 -10.12 15.27 0.54
N LEU A 102 -9.45 14.12 0.73
CA LEU A 102 -9.11 13.21 -0.36
C LEU A 102 -10.39 12.48 -0.81
N ASP A 103 -11.36 13.23 -1.30
CA ASP A 103 -12.68 12.78 -1.70
C ASP A 103 -12.86 13.02 -3.22
N ARG A 104 -14.06 13.37 -3.66
CA ARG A 104 -14.33 13.71 -5.06
C ARG A 104 -13.58 14.96 -5.47
N CYS A 105 -12.60 14.81 -6.35
CA CYS A 105 -11.90 15.92 -6.99
C CYS A 105 -12.83 16.62 -8.00
N ASN A 106 -12.96 17.95 -7.88
CA ASN A 106 -13.69 18.80 -8.82
C ASN A 106 -12.75 19.63 -9.71
N TRP A 107 -11.43 19.40 -9.64
CA TRP A 107 -10.45 20.11 -10.46
C TRP A 107 -10.42 19.54 -11.88
N ARG A 108 -10.15 20.41 -12.86
CA ARG A 108 -10.12 20.04 -14.28
C ARG A 108 -8.70 19.69 -14.70
N SER A 109 -8.58 18.73 -15.61
CA SER A 109 -7.32 18.13 -16.10
C SER A 109 -6.72 17.07 -15.17
N PHE A 110 -5.89 16.21 -15.78
CA PHE A 110 -5.17 15.16 -15.07
C PHE A 110 -4.08 15.74 -14.17
N GLU A 111 -3.36 16.78 -14.60
CA GLU A 111 -2.31 17.42 -13.79
C GLU A 111 -2.90 18.03 -12.50
N SER A 112 -4.06 18.68 -12.61
CA SER A 112 -4.75 19.23 -11.45
C SER A 112 -5.25 18.11 -10.54
N PHE A 113 -5.76 17.01 -11.09
CA PHE A 113 -6.14 15.84 -10.29
C PHE A 113 -4.94 15.26 -9.53
N CYS A 114 -3.77 15.14 -10.16
CA CYS A 114 -2.56 14.69 -9.48
C CYS A 114 -2.16 15.62 -8.33
N SER A 115 -2.18 16.94 -8.59
CA SER A 115 -1.88 17.96 -7.59
C SER A 115 -2.84 17.87 -6.39
N TYR A 116 -4.14 17.71 -6.65
CA TYR A 116 -5.15 17.51 -5.61
C TYR A 116 -4.83 16.30 -4.72
N VAL A 117 -4.57 15.13 -5.32
CA VAL A 117 -4.29 13.90 -4.56
C VAL A 117 -3.02 14.05 -3.71
N TRP A 118 -1.94 14.56 -4.28
CA TRP A 118 -0.67 14.71 -3.55
C TRP A 118 -0.76 15.74 -2.43
N MET A 119 -1.41 16.89 -2.66
CA MET A 119 -1.61 17.90 -1.62
C MET A 119 -2.46 17.37 -0.46
N SER A 120 -3.51 16.60 -0.74
CA SER A 120 -4.31 15.93 0.30
C SER A 120 -3.48 14.93 1.11
N ILE A 121 -2.59 14.17 0.46
CA ILE A 121 -1.69 13.23 1.15
C ILE A 121 -0.68 13.95 2.04
N ILE A 122 -0.06 15.03 1.54
CA ILE A 122 0.87 15.86 2.31
C ILE A 122 0.16 16.42 3.55
N GLY A 123 -1.01 17.04 3.36
CA GLY A 123 -1.81 17.56 4.46
C GLY A 123 -2.15 16.48 5.49
N PHE A 124 -2.42 15.25 5.03
CA PHE A 124 -2.70 14.11 5.91
C PHE A 124 -1.52 13.65 6.73
N ASN A 125 -0.35 13.58 6.11
CA ASN A 125 0.87 13.24 6.84
C ASN A 125 1.21 14.33 7.87
N LEU A 126 1.12 15.61 7.51
CA LEU A 126 1.37 16.73 8.42
C LEU A 126 0.45 16.67 9.64
N LYS A 127 -0.85 16.38 9.45
CA LYS A 127 -1.81 16.22 10.55
C LYS A 127 -1.46 15.04 11.46
N ILE A 128 -1.03 13.91 10.90
CA ILE A 128 -0.57 12.77 11.71
C ILE A 128 0.65 13.17 12.56
N LEU A 129 1.63 13.82 11.96
CA LEU A 129 2.85 14.24 12.64
C LEU A 129 2.54 15.24 13.75
N ALA A 130 1.73 16.27 13.48
CA ALA A 130 1.32 17.25 14.48
C ALA A 130 0.62 16.59 15.68
N ASN A 131 -0.30 15.66 15.43
CA ASN A 131 -0.99 14.95 16.50
C ASN A 131 -0.02 14.12 17.36
N HIS A 132 1.03 13.55 16.76
CA HIS A 132 2.02 12.75 17.50
C HIS A 132 2.97 13.62 18.33
N LEU A 133 3.23 14.86 17.90
CA LEU A 133 4.11 15.80 18.60
C LEU A 133 3.42 16.50 19.78
N ILE A 134 2.09 16.59 19.76
CA ILE A 134 1.29 17.30 20.77
C ILE A 134 0.65 16.33 21.79
N SER A 135 0.66 15.02 21.50
CA SER A 135 0.21 13.94 22.39
C SER A 135 1.33 13.43 23.28
#